data_AF-A0A1G2U1X1-F1
#
_entry.id   AF-A0A1G2U1X1-F1
#
_cell.length_a   1.000
_cell.length_b   1.000
_cell.length_c   1.000
_cell.angle_alpha   90.00
_cell.angle_beta   90.00
_cell.angle_gamma   90.00
#
_symmetry.space_group_name_H-M   'P 1'
#
loop_
_entity.id
_entity.type
_entity.pdbx_description
1 polymer ?
#
loop_
_entity_poly.entity_id
_entity_poly.type
_entity_poly.pdbx_seq_one_letter_code
_entity_poly.pdbx_strand_id
1 'polypeptide(L)'
;MFHIHKSKYVGVSLLAGLVTLAATASAMAASVPTPTKVAKVSFTFDDGYASAITQAAPTLVKYGFSGTSYVATGCVGMTTAPNTCRANNDANYMTWDQITQLKNTYGWEIGSHTKTHPYLATSDASDGQPQKLTSTQVIQELTQAKADLAAHGISATNFASPYGDYNPAVLAQIAKLYSSHRGFADTGYNSFPYNDYILRDQPVQAGVSVATVKSYIDTAIANKTWLVLTFHDIKTNASTNPDDYEYKTSDLDLIAAYIKSKNVVVVNINDGLAGGTNLLPNSSFDNGLADGWTTDGGTAVIKNTANNGSFPSATSSISMTATTKNIHLFSSQVAVDSGNSYFLKSFINLTKISSGSVGFYIDEYDVSGNWISGQYKLNVNFAWPQTVGFEYKPSSVNVKKARVQIIVPAGSGIQAYIDNFQWIASGAVVPIPSPTPVPSTNLMPNSTFDSGMASGWTTDSATNITKDTAGNGSPANPVNSIKMVATTKNIHLFAPKIAVTSGTTYTINSYLNIKQITSGVIGYYIDEYDAAGNWLSGQYKLDRNTLSAGNVSFQYLPSSASVKQASLQIIVVANSGLLAYIDDVQWLRPN
;
A
#
# COMPACT_ATOMS: atom_id res chain seq x y z
N MET A 1 -77.93 -50.85 12.27
CA MET A 1 -78.02 -50.45 10.85
C MET A 1 -76.84 -49.54 10.54
N PHE A 2 -75.97 -49.95 9.61
CA PHE A 2 -75.08 -49.15 8.72
C PHE A 2 -74.44 -47.85 9.26
N HIS A 3 -73.13 -47.54 9.17
CA HIS A 3 -72.02 -47.97 8.32
C HIS A 3 -70.67 -47.63 9.00
N ILE A 4 -69.64 -48.30 8.46
CA ILE A 4 -68.19 -48.37 8.71
C ILE A 4 -67.37 -47.09 8.36
N HIS A 5 -66.20 -46.92 9.05
CA HIS A 5 -64.86 -46.36 8.66
C HIS A 5 -64.28 -45.24 9.58
N LYS A 6 -63.22 -45.51 10.37
CA LYS A 6 -61.75 -45.51 10.09
C LYS A 6 -61.15 -44.09 9.91
N SER A 7 -60.40 -43.61 10.93
CA SER A 7 -58.91 -43.40 10.94
C SER A 7 -58.43 -42.14 10.20
N LYS A 8 -57.42 -41.36 10.62
CA LYS A 8 -56.50 -41.32 11.77
C LYS A 8 -55.59 -40.07 11.58
N TYR A 9 -54.99 -39.60 12.69
CA TYR A 9 -53.83 -38.70 12.84
C TYR A 9 -54.03 -37.18 12.75
N VAL A 10 -54.12 -36.55 13.93
CA VAL A 10 -53.65 -35.17 14.17
C VAL A 10 -52.38 -35.32 15.02
N GLY A 11 -51.23 -34.95 14.44
CA GLY A 11 -49.96 -34.84 15.15
C GLY A 11 -49.90 -33.52 15.91
N VAL A 12 -49.56 -33.61 17.19
CA VAL A 12 -49.38 -32.50 18.12
C VAL A 12 -48.11 -31.72 17.75
N SER A 13 -48.24 -30.43 17.43
CA SER A 13 -47.10 -29.52 17.26
C SER A 13 -46.62 -29.05 18.63
N LEU A 14 -45.40 -29.43 19.01
CA LEU A 14 -44.66 -28.88 20.15
C LEU A 14 -44.16 -27.48 19.78
N LEU A 15 -44.61 -26.45 20.50
CA LEU A 15 -44.03 -25.10 20.45
C LEU A 15 -42.62 -25.12 21.08
N ALA A 16 -41.59 -25.01 20.26
CA ALA A 16 -40.25 -24.66 20.72
C ALA A 16 -40.14 -23.13 20.82
N GLY A 17 -39.99 -22.61 22.04
CA GLY A 17 -39.72 -21.19 22.27
C GLY A 17 -38.34 -20.81 21.76
N LEU A 18 -38.28 -20.02 20.68
CA LEU A 18 -37.07 -19.32 20.28
C LEU A 18 -36.83 -18.15 21.25
N VAL A 19 -35.78 -18.27 22.06
CA VAL A 19 -35.14 -17.13 22.72
C VAL A 19 -34.18 -16.51 21.71
N THR A 20 -34.57 -15.39 21.10
CA THR A 20 -33.67 -14.56 20.30
C THR A 20 -32.74 -13.79 21.23
N LEU A 21 -31.52 -14.31 21.42
CA LEU A 21 -30.43 -13.54 22.00
C LEU A 21 -29.99 -12.50 20.95
N ALA A 22 -30.43 -11.25 21.13
CA ALA A 22 -29.93 -10.11 20.36
C ALA A 22 -28.46 -9.87 20.74
N ALA A 23 -27.54 -10.42 19.95
CA ALA A 23 -26.13 -10.04 20.00
C ALA A 23 -25.99 -8.67 19.35
N THR A 24 -25.86 -7.62 20.16
CA THR A 24 -25.40 -6.31 19.71
C THR A 24 -23.91 -6.40 19.38
N ALA A 25 -23.61 -6.83 18.15
CA ALA A 25 -22.30 -6.65 17.56
C ALA A 25 -22.09 -5.14 17.33
N SER A 26 -21.57 -4.42 18.33
CA SER A 26 -20.89 -3.16 18.07
C SER A 26 -19.57 -3.49 17.39
N ALA A 27 -19.63 -3.70 16.08
CA ALA A 27 -18.46 -3.55 15.24
C ALA A 27 -18.02 -2.10 15.38
N MET A 28 -16.90 -1.87 16.06
CA MET A 28 -16.14 -0.62 15.92
C MET A 28 -15.71 -0.54 14.45
N ALA A 29 -16.59 0.01 13.61
CA ALA A 29 -16.22 0.40 12.26
C ALA A 29 -15.08 1.41 12.43
N ALA A 30 -13.86 1.01 12.06
CA ALA A 30 -12.75 1.93 11.93
C ALA A 30 -13.24 3.09 11.05
N SER A 31 -13.32 4.30 11.63
CA SER A 31 -13.75 5.47 10.88
C SER A 31 -12.80 5.64 9.71
N VAL A 32 -13.30 5.47 8.48
CA VAL A 32 -12.50 5.69 7.27
C VAL A 32 -12.03 7.14 7.31
N PRO A 33 -10.71 7.42 7.36
CA PRO A 33 -10.21 8.78 7.46
C PRO A 33 -10.74 9.62 6.30
N THR A 34 -11.28 10.79 6.62
CA THR A 34 -11.82 11.69 5.60
C THR A 34 -10.68 12.33 4.80
N PRO A 35 -10.70 12.34 3.44
CA PRO A 35 -9.61 12.87 2.64
C PRO A 35 -9.40 14.36 2.88
N THR A 36 -8.13 14.77 2.90
CA THR A 36 -7.74 16.15 3.13
C THR A 36 -6.74 16.62 2.07
N LYS A 37 -6.86 17.89 1.68
CA LYS A 37 -5.94 18.59 0.78
C LYS A 37 -4.68 19.00 1.55
N VAL A 38 -3.74 18.07 1.64
CA VAL A 38 -2.45 18.24 2.33
C VAL A 38 -1.31 17.77 1.44
N ALA A 39 -0.12 18.31 1.69
CA ALA A 39 1.08 17.81 1.05
C ALA A 39 1.37 16.37 1.50
N LYS A 40 1.68 15.51 0.53
CA LYS A 40 2.06 14.11 0.77
C LYS A 40 3.26 13.75 -0.10
N VAL A 41 4.05 12.78 0.33
CA VAL A 41 5.12 12.17 -0.47
C VAL A 41 4.93 10.67 -0.54
N SER A 42 5.17 10.07 -1.71
CA SER A 42 5.28 8.63 -1.88
C SER A 42 6.64 8.28 -2.45
N PHE A 43 7.27 7.23 -1.90
CA PHE A 43 8.45 6.61 -2.49
C PHE A 43 8.02 5.42 -3.33
N THR A 44 8.45 5.36 -4.58
CA THR A 44 8.18 4.24 -5.46
C THR A 44 9.46 3.67 -6.05
N PHE A 45 9.50 2.35 -6.20
CA PHE A 45 10.67 1.60 -6.66
C PHE A 45 10.26 0.60 -7.74
N ASP A 46 10.76 0.80 -8.96
CA ASP A 46 10.35 0.03 -10.13
C ASP A 46 11.22 -1.20 -10.35
N ASP A 47 10.79 -2.06 -11.28
CA ASP A 47 11.38 -3.33 -11.73
C ASP A 47 11.43 -4.49 -10.73
N GLY A 48 11.47 -4.22 -9.42
CA GLY A 48 11.56 -5.26 -8.38
C GLY A 48 12.99 -5.70 -8.06
N TYR A 49 13.96 -4.79 -8.19
CA TYR A 49 15.36 -5.04 -7.84
C TYR A 49 15.56 -5.43 -6.38
N ALA A 50 16.57 -6.26 -6.13
CA ALA A 50 16.96 -6.72 -4.79
C ALA A 50 17.39 -5.56 -3.86
N SER A 51 17.79 -4.41 -4.41
CA SER A 51 18.13 -3.21 -3.63
C SER A 51 16.93 -2.60 -2.91
N ALA A 52 15.69 -2.83 -3.37
CA ALA A 52 14.50 -2.39 -2.67
C ALA A 52 14.46 -2.93 -1.22
N ILE A 53 14.77 -4.22 -1.03
CA ILE A 53 14.80 -4.84 0.31
C ILE A 53 16.15 -4.72 1.01
N THR A 54 17.26 -4.72 0.28
CA THR A 54 18.60 -4.73 0.90
C THR A 54 19.13 -3.34 1.22
N GLN A 55 18.64 -2.29 0.56
CA GLN A 55 19.12 -0.92 0.71
C GLN A 55 17.99 0.07 1.03
N ALA A 56 16.93 0.09 0.22
CA ALA A 56 15.91 1.12 0.32
C ALA A 56 15.03 0.97 1.57
N ALA A 57 14.42 -0.20 1.78
CA ALA A 57 13.55 -0.43 2.93
C ALA A 57 14.26 -0.27 4.29
N PRO A 58 15.49 -0.79 4.50
CA PRO A 58 16.26 -0.51 5.72
C PRO A 58 16.62 0.97 5.90
N THR A 59 16.72 1.74 4.81
CA THR A 59 16.97 3.19 4.88
C THR A 59 15.70 3.95 5.28
N LEU A 60 14.58 3.67 4.63
CA LEU A 60 13.31 4.37 4.89
C LEU A 60 12.73 4.06 6.28
N VAL A 61 12.89 2.83 6.78
CA VAL A 61 12.32 2.42 8.07
C VAL A 61 12.92 3.19 9.25
N LYS A 62 14.18 3.69 9.15
CA LYS A 62 14.81 4.57 10.16
C LYS A 62 13.97 5.81 10.46
N TYR A 63 13.21 6.28 9.48
CA TYR A 63 12.40 7.49 9.55
C TYR A 63 10.91 7.19 9.77
N GLY A 64 10.55 5.90 9.86
CA GLY A 64 9.18 5.41 9.93
C GLY A 64 8.45 5.52 8.61
N PHE A 65 9.15 5.35 7.48
CA PHE A 65 8.57 5.42 6.14
C PHE A 65 8.56 4.05 5.45
N SER A 66 7.56 3.86 4.59
CA SER A 66 7.44 2.75 3.65
C SER A 66 7.48 3.28 2.20
N GLY A 67 7.40 2.37 1.23
CA GLY A 67 7.26 2.72 -0.19
C GLY A 67 6.37 1.72 -0.93
N THR A 68 6.20 1.97 -2.23
CA THR A 68 5.55 1.05 -3.17
C THR A 68 6.59 0.45 -4.10
N SER A 69 6.69 -0.88 -4.17
CA SER A 69 7.53 -1.56 -5.18
C SER A 69 6.65 -2.06 -6.33
N TYR A 70 6.93 -1.62 -7.55
CA TYR A 70 6.28 -2.11 -8.76
C TYR A 70 7.10 -3.26 -9.34
N VAL A 71 6.54 -4.47 -9.33
CA VAL A 71 7.30 -5.70 -9.63
C VAL A 71 6.98 -6.24 -11.02
N ALA A 72 8.01 -6.46 -11.83
CA ALA A 72 7.93 -7.24 -13.07
C ALA A 72 8.01 -8.74 -12.73
N THR A 73 6.86 -9.43 -12.75
CA THR A 73 6.74 -10.75 -12.09
C THR A 73 7.59 -11.85 -12.72
N GLY A 74 7.91 -11.73 -14.01
CA GLY A 74 8.79 -12.64 -14.73
C GLY A 74 10.27 -12.51 -14.38
N CYS A 75 10.67 -11.43 -13.69
CA CYS A 75 12.06 -11.21 -13.25
C CYS A 75 12.30 -11.68 -11.81
N VAL A 76 11.24 -11.94 -11.05
CA VAL A 76 11.32 -12.37 -9.64
C VAL A 76 12.09 -13.68 -9.53
N GLY A 77 13.06 -13.72 -8.61
CA GLY A 77 13.92 -14.88 -8.37
C GLY A 77 15.20 -14.92 -9.22
N MET A 78 15.41 -13.97 -10.13
CA MET A 78 16.68 -13.82 -10.85
C MET A 78 17.73 -13.16 -9.96
N THR A 79 18.27 -13.92 -9.00
CA THR A 79 19.14 -13.41 -7.92
C THR A 79 20.61 -13.26 -8.32
N THR A 80 20.96 -13.55 -9.57
CA THR A 80 22.32 -13.44 -10.12
C THR A 80 22.30 -12.74 -11.47
N ALA A 81 23.36 -11.99 -11.77
CA ALA A 81 23.60 -11.37 -13.06
C ALA A 81 24.82 -11.99 -13.77
N PRO A 82 24.83 -12.09 -15.12
CA PRO A 82 23.72 -11.71 -15.98
C PRO A 82 22.55 -12.72 -15.89
N ASN A 83 21.33 -12.27 -16.18
CA ASN A 83 20.12 -13.09 -16.25
C ASN A 83 19.30 -12.80 -17.51
N THR A 84 18.04 -13.24 -17.54
CA THR A 84 17.14 -13.12 -18.69
C THR A 84 16.01 -12.12 -18.47
N CYS A 85 16.07 -11.29 -17.42
CA CYS A 85 15.08 -10.25 -17.23
C CYS A 85 15.26 -9.18 -18.31
N ARG A 86 14.14 -8.80 -18.93
CA ARG A 86 14.11 -7.78 -19.99
C ARG A 86 14.39 -6.37 -19.47
N ALA A 87 13.96 -6.06 -18.25
CA ALA A 87 14.16 -4.73 -17.65
C ALA A 87 15.65 -4.38 -17.55
N ASN A 88 16.44 -5.32 -17.01
CA ASN A 88 17.89 -5.21 -16.91
C ASN A 88 18.50 -6.59 -16.62
N ASN A 89 19.29 -7.14 -17.53
CA ASN A 89 19.91 -8.44 -17.36
C ASN A 89 21.12 -8.43 -16.42
N ASP A 90 21.70 -7.26 -16.13
CA ASP A 90 22.89 -7.10 -15.29
C ASP A 90 22.57 -6.79 -13.82
N ALA A 91 21.28 -6.80 -13.46
CA ALA A 91 20.79 -6.53 -12.11
C ALA A 91 20.27 -7.80 -11.40
N ASN A 92 20.26 -7.77 -10.07
CA ASN A 92 19.67 -8.83 -9.25
C ASN A 92 18.26 -8.45 -8.82
N TYR A 93 17.33 -9.40 -8.90
CA TYR A 93 15.92 -9.21 -8.56
C TYR A 93 15.56 -9.91 -7.25
N MET A 94 14.53 -9.40 -6.58
CA MET A 94 14.02 -10.02 -5.35
C MET A 94 13.46 -11.41 -5.62
N THR A 95 13.51 -12.29 -4.63
CA THR A 95 12.70 -13.52 -4.58
C THR A 95 11.28 -13.20 -4.09
N TRP A 96 10.34 -14.13 -4.28
CA TRP A 96 8.98 -14.00 -3.73
C TRP A 96 8.96 -13.88 -2.20
N ASP A 97 9.86 -14.57 -1.50
CA ASP A 97 10.01 -14.44 -0.05
C ASP A 97 10.45 -13.03 0.34
N GLN A 98 11.37 -12.43 -0.42
CA GLN A 98 11.80 -11.05 -0.20
C GLN A 98 10.68 -10.05 -0.50
N ILE A 99 9.90 -10.22 -1.58
CA ILE A 99 8.74 -9.37 -1.86
C ILE A 99 7.70 -9.47 -0.72
N THR A 100 7.45 -10.68 -0.24
CA THR A 100 6.56 -10.92 0.91
C THR A 100 7.11 -10.28 2.19
N GLN A 101 8.43 -10.32 2.39
CA GLN A 101 9.11 -9.66 3.50
C GLN A 101 9.01 -8.13 3.40
N LEU A 102 9.18 -7.53 2.21
CA LEU A 102 8.94 -6.09 2.00
C LEU A 102 7.55 -5.67 2.46
N LYS A 103 6.54 -6.41 2.02
CA LYS A 103 5.15 -6.14 2.40
C LYS A 103 4.92 -6.32 3.90
N ASN A 104 5.25 -7.50 4.43
CA ASN A 104 4.83 -7.88 5.78
C ASN A 104 5.72 -7.30 6.89
N THR A 105 7.01 -7.04 6.61
CA THR A 105 7.96 -6.53 7.62
C THR A 105 8.13 -5.02 7.52
N TYR A 106 8.24 -4.48 6.30
CA TYR A 106 8.51 -3.05 6.10
C TYR A 106 7.26 -2.23 5.81
N GLY A 107 6.09 -2.88 5.67
CA GLY A 107 4.82 -2.20 5.36
C GLY A 107 4.77 -1.63 3.94
N TRP A 108 5.61 -2.15 3.04
CA TRP A 108 5.61 -1.68 1.65
C TRP A 108 4.40 -2.19 0.91
N GLU A 109 3.88 -1.34 0.02
CA GLU A 109 2.89 -1.75 -0.96
C GLU A 109 3.59 -2.46 -2.12
N ILE A 110 2.97 -3.49 -2.67
CA ILE A 110 3.45 -4.17 -3.88
C ILE A 110 2.47 -3.89 -5.02
N GLY A 111 2.95 -3.16 -6.03
CA GLY A 111 2.27 -2.87 -7.29
C GLY A 111 2.74 -3.81 -8.42
N SER A 112 2.01 -3.80 -9.53
CA SER A 112 2.37 -4.60 -10.71
C SER A 112 3.10 -3.76 -11.76
N HIS A 113 4.10 -4.35 -12.41
CA HIS A 113 4.90 -3.73 -13.47
C HIS A 113 4.98 -4.63 -14.73
N THR A 114 3.85 -5.23 -15.12
CA THR A 114 3.73 -6.30 -16.14
C THR A 114 4.44 -7.61 -15.74
N LYS A 115 4.40 -8.60 -16.63
CA LYS A 115 5.09 -9.87 -16.41
C LYS A 115 6.50 -9.80 -16.96
N THR A 116 6.66 -9.43 -18.21
CA THR A 116 7.94 -9.52 -18.93
C THR A 116 8.62 -8.18 -19.19
N HIS A 117 8.10 -7.09 -18.62
CA HIS A 117 8.60 -5.72 -18.81
C HIS A 117 8.68 -5.27 -20.30
N PRO A 118 7.60 -5.41 -21.10
CA PRO A 118 7.58 -4.93 -22.48
C PRO A 118 7.16 -3.45 -22.59
N TYR A 119 7.49 -2.83 -23.72
CA TYR A 119 6.75 -1.67 -24.23
C TYR A 119 5.30 -2.09 -24.54
N LEU A 120 4.32 -1.48 -23.86
CA LEU A 120 2.90 -1.85 -24.00
C LEU A 120 2.22 -1.17 -25.19
N ALA A 121 2.65 0.05 -25.54
CA ALA A 121 2.05 0.90 -26.56
C ALA A 121 2.94 1.05 -27.81
N THR A 122 4.25 0.91 -27.67
CA THR A 122 5.25 1.04 -28.73
C THR A 122 6.11 -0.23 -28.84
N SER A 123 7.29 -0.12 -29.43
CA SER A 123 8.24 -1.21 -29.64
C SER A 123 9.62 -0.64 -29.85
N ASP A 124 10.64 -1.30 -29.33
CA ASP A 124 12.04 -0.95 -29.54
C ASP A 124 12.85 -2.21 -29.87
N ALA A 125 13.41 -2.25 -31.08
CA ALA A 125 14.24 -3.36 -31.53
C ALA A 125 15.59 -3.43 -30.78
N SER A 126 16.11 -2.30 -30.32
CA SER A 126 17.38 -2.25 -29.57
C SER A 126 17.24 -2.87 -28.17
N ASP A 127 16.03 -2.82 -27.61
CA ASP A 127 15.63 -3.44 -26.34
C ASP A 127 15.08 -4.88 -26.54
N GLY A 128 15.22 -5.46 -27.73
CA GLY A 128 14.78 -6.83 -28.01
C GLY A 128 13.26 -7.00 -28.19
N GLN A 129 12.50 -5.92 -28.42
CA GLN A 129 11.09 -5.97 -28.82
C GLN A 129 10.92 -5.26 -30.18
N PRO A 130 11.28 -5.92 -31.29
CA PRO A 130 11.20 -5.32 -32.62
C PRO A 130 9.77 -5.11 -33.13
N GLN A 131 8.75 -5.63 -32.43
CA GLN A 131 7.35 -5.56 -32.85
C GLN A 131 6.47 -5.09 -31.70
N LYS A 132 5.50 -4.23 -32.02
CA LYS A 132 4.49 -3.78 -31.08
C LYS A 132 3.61 -4.95 -30.63
N LEU A 133 3.25 -4.95 -29.35
CA LEU A 133 2.32 -5.94 -28.82
C LEU A 133 0.93 -5.79 -29.44
N THR A 134 0.30 -6.93 -29.73
CA THR A 134 -1.14 -6.99 -30.00
C THR A 134 -1.94 -6.71 -28.72
N SER A 135 -3.21 -6.33 -28.87
CA SER A 135 -4.10 -6.12 -27.72
C SER A 135 -4.20 -7.35 -26.81
N THR A 136 -4.21 -8.55 -27.38
CA THR A 136 -4.21 -9.81 -26.63
C THR A 136 -2.94 -9.98 -25.81
N GLN A 137 -1.77 -9.65 -26.37
CA GLN A 137 -0.49 -9.74 -25.63
C GLN A 137 -0.42 -8.72 -24.50
N VAL A 138 -0.90 -7.48 -24.71
CA VAL A 138 -1.03 -6.48 -23.62
C VAL A 138 -1.90 -7.02 -22.49
N ILE A 139 -3.07 -7.60 -22.81
CA ILE A 139 -3.97 -8.18 -21.80
C ILE A 139 -3.27 -9.35 -21.06
N GLN A 140 -2.54 -10.20 -21.76
CA GLN A 140 -1.79 -11.32 -21.16
C GLN A 140 -0.72 -10.82 -20.18
N GLU A 141 0.05 -9.80 -20.54
CA GLU A 141 1.05 -9.19 -19.66
C GLU A 141 0.43 -8.68 -18.35
N LEU A 142 -0.69 -7.96 -18.45
CA LEU A 142 -1.36 -7.39 -17.28
C LEU A 142 -2.00 -8.48 -16.39
N THR A 143 -2.68 -9.45 -17.00
CA THR A 143 -3.45 -10.47 -16.27
C THR A 143 -2.57 -11.54 -15.66
N GLN A 144 -1.50 -11.96 -16.33
CA GLN A 144 -0.56 -12.93 -15.78
C GLN A 144 0.23 -12.34 -14.62
N ALA A 145 0.71 -11.09 -14.73
CA ALA A 145 1.38 -10.43 -13.62
C ALA A 145 0.47 -10.32 -12.38
N LYS A 146 -0.80 -9.94 -12.58
CA LYS A 146 -1.78 -9.91 -11.49
C LYS A 146 -2.00 -11.29 -10.86
N ALA A 147 -2.04 -12.34 -11.66
CA ALA A 147 -2.20 -13.72 -11.20
C ALA A 147 -0.96 -14.21 -10.43
N ASP A 148 0.25 -13.93 -10.92
CA ASP A 148 1.51 -14.27 -10.26
C ASP A 148 1.60 -13.63 -8.86
N LEU A 149 1.22 -12.36 -8.74
CA LEU A 149 1.14 -11.64 -7.46
C LEU A 149 0.07 -12.25 -6.53
N ALA A 150 -1.12 -12.52 -7.05
CA ALA A 150 -2.21 -13.12 -6.26
C ALA A 150 -1.86 -14.52 -5.75
N ALA A 151 -1.13 -15.32 -6.53
CA ALA A 151 -0.64 -16.64 -6.13
C ALA A 151 0.29 -16.58 -4.90
N HIS A 152 0.92 -15.43 -4.65
CA HIS A 152 1.77 -15.17 -3.48
C HIS A 152 1.06 -14.33 -2.40
N GLY A 153 -0.28 -14.28 -2.41
CA GLY A 153 -1.06 -13.57 -1.40
C GLY A 153 -0.99 -12.05 -1.50
N ILE A 154 -0.60 -11.52 -2.66
CA ILE A 154 -0.49 -10.08 -2.93
C ILE A 154 -1.66 -9.64 -3.82
N SER A 155 -2.59 -8.89 -3.24
CA SER A 155 -3.68 -8.27 -3.99
C SER A 155 -3.22 -6.91 -4.53
N ALA A 156 -2.43 -6.92 -5.60
CA ALA A 156 -1.92 -5.69 -6.20
C ALA A 156 -3.05 -4.89 -6.88
N THR A 157 -3.23 -3.65 -6.45
CA THR A 157 -4.26 -2.71 -6.95
C THR A 157 -3.68 -1.55 -7.74
N ASN A 158 -2.36 -1.33 -7.73
CA ASN A 158 -1.71 -0.23 -8.43
C ASN A 158 -0.73 -0.74 -9.49
N PHE A 159 -0.59 0.01 -10.58
CA PHE A 159 0.20 -0.39 -11.74
C PHE A 159 1.11 0.75 -12.21
N ALA A 160 2.32 0.40 -12.63
CA ALA A 160 3.21 1.30 -13.35
C ALA A 160 3.51 0.68 -14.71
N SER A 161 3.45 1.46 -15.80
CA SER A 161 3.81 0.95 -17.13
C SER A 161 5.32 0.97 -17.31
N PRO A 162 5.98 -0.14 -17.73
CA PRO A 162 7.39 -0.13 -18.13
C PRO A 162 7.70 1.02 -19.09
N TYR A 163 8.83 1.69 -18.87
CA TYR A 163 9.28 2.86 -19.65
C TYR A 163 8.32 4.07 -19.62
N GLY A 164 7.24 4.02 -18.85
CA GLY A 164 6.12 4.95 -19.01
C GLY A 164 5.40 4.81 -20.36
N ASP A 165 5.52 3.65 -21.03
CA ASP A 165 4.97 3.44 -22.37
C ASP A 165 3.51 2.99 -22.31
N TYR A 166 2.60 3.92 -22.55
CA TYR A 166 1.17 3.64 -22.63
C TYR A 166 0.48 4.54 -23.66
N ASN A 167 -0.74 4.15 -24.03
CA ASN A 167 -1.64 4.93 -24.87
C ASN A 167 -3.08 4.75 -24.36
N PRO A 168 -4.08 5.45 -24.93
CA PRO A 168 -5.47 5.31 -24.47
C PRO A 168 -6.00 3.87 -24.43
N ALA A 169 -5.64 3.03 -25.40
CA ALA A 169 -6.11 1.64 -25.46
C ALA A 169 -5.46 0.77 -24.38
N VAL A 170 -4.17 0.95 -24.11
CA VAL A 170 -3.44 0.26 -23.02
C VAL A 170 -3.98 0.69 -21.66
N LEU A 171 -4.12 2.01 -21.44
CA LEU A 171 -4.62 2.56 -20.19
C LEU A 171 -6.04 2.07 -19.88
N ALA A 172 -6.88 1.93 -20.92
CA ALA A 172 -8.22 1.34 -20.77
C ALA A 172 -8.17 -0.12 -20.32
N GLN A 173 -7.15 -0.92 -20.66
CA GLN A 173 -6.99 -2.28 -20.13
C GLN A 173 -6.45 -2.28 -18.69
N ILE A 174 -5.49 -1.40 -18.39
CA ILE A 174 -4.94 -1.22 -17.04
C ILE A 174 -6.07 -0.85 -16.07
N ALA A 175 -6.93 0.09 -16.45
CA ALA A 175 -8.04 0.56 -15.62
C ALA A 175 -9.02 -0.55 -15.23
N LYS A 176 -9.11 -1.65 -15.99
CA LYS A 176 -10.00 -2.78 -15.65
C LYS A 176 -9.48 -3.61 -14.48
N LEU A 177 -8.18 -3.58 -14.26
CA LEU A 177 -7.47 -4.48 -13.35
C LEU A 177 -6.91 -3.77 -12.13
N TYR A 178 -6.70 -2.45 -12.22
CA TYR A 178 -5.99 -1.66 -11.22
C TYR A 178 -6.76 -0.38 -10.89
N SER A 179 -6.68 0.04 -9.63
CA SER A 179 -7.26 1.27 -9.08
C SER A 179 -6.50 2.53 -9.50
N SER A 180 -5.21 2.40 -9.81
CA SER A 180 -4.40 3.52 -10.28
C SER A 180 -3.34 3.10 -11.30
N HIS A 181 -2.83 4.10 -12.01
CA HIS A 181 -1.72 4.00 -12.95
C HIS A 181 -0.80 5.22 -12.85
N ARG A 182 0.51 4.97 -13.00
CA ARG A 182 1.49 6.00 -13.35
C ARG A 182 2.41 5.56 -14.50
N GLY A 183 2.85 6.53 -15.29
CA GLY A 183 4.03 6.39 -16.15
C GLY A 183 5.31 6.77 -15.40
N PHE A 184 6.43 6.82 -16.15
CA PHE A 184 7.73 7.32 -15.69
C PHE A 184 8.01 8.75 -16.20
N ALA A 185 7.48 9.11 -17.37
CA ALA A 185 7.72 10.40 -18.01
C ALA A 185 6.66 11.47 -17.70
N ASP A 186 5.64 11.12 -16.91
CA ASP A 186 4.55 12.01 -16.52
C ASP A 186 5.00 12.95 -15.39
N THR A 187 6.06 13.72 -15.63
CA THR A 187 6.73 14.47 -14.57
C THR A 187 5.85 15.59 -14.00
N GLY A 188 5.82 15.71 -12.66
CA GLY A 188 5.10 16.80 -12.00
C GLY A 188 4.64 16.47 -10.58
N TYR A 189 3.45 16.97 -10.24
CA TYR A 189 2.81 16.84 -8.93
C TYR A 189 1.32 16.55 -9.12
N ASN A 190 0.72 15.91 -8.13
CA ASN A 190 -0.70 15.55 -8.15
C ASN A 190 -1.50 16.54 -7.31
N SER A 191 -2.38 17.29 -7.96
CA SER A 191 -3.30 18.22 -7.29
C SER A 191 -4.59 17.51 -6.91
N PHE A 192 -5.09 17.78 -5.71
CA PHE A 192 -6.36 17.21 -5.25
C PHE A 192 -7.56 17.93 -5.90
N PRO A 193 -8.62 17.21 -6.34
CA PRO A 193 -8.74 15.75 -6.37
C PRO A 193 -7.87 15.10 -7.46
N TYR A 194 -7.27 13.96 -7.14
CA TYR A 194 -6.26 13.34 -7.99
C TYR A 194 -6.85 12.65 -9.23
N ASN A 195 -6.07 12.61 -10.31
CA ASN A 195 -6.30 11.71 -11.42
C ASN A 195 -5.61 10.37 -11.12
N ASP A 196 -6.39 9.38 -10.71
CA ASP A 196 -5.86 8.08 -10.29
C ASP A 196 -5.16 7.30 -11.42
N TYR A 197 -5.41 7.61 -12.70
CA TYR A 197 -4.83 6.86 -13.84
C TYR A 197 -3.72 7.60 -14.60
N ILE A 198 -3.48 8.86 -14.27
CA ILE A 198 -2.39 9.67 -14.81
C ILE A 198 -1.71 10.36 -13.64
N LEU A 199 -1.26 9.55 -12.69
CA LEU A 199 -0.48 10.02 -11.56
C LEU A 199 0.88 10.49 -12.08
N ARG A 200 1.26 11.70 -11.65
CA ARG A 200 2.53 12.32 -11.98
C ARG A 200 3.60 11.97 -10.95
N ASP A 201 4.84 11.87 -11.40
CA ASP A 201 5.98 11.55 -10.56
C ASP A 201 7.18 12.49 -10.80
N GLN A 202 8.23 12.29 -10.02
CA GLN A 202 9.54 12.89 -10.21
C GLN A 202 10.56 11.74 -10.21
N PRO A 203 11.11 11.37 -11.37
CA PRO A 203 12.21 10.43 -11.43
C PRO A 203 13.42 10.91 -10.64
N VAL A 204 14.01 10.03 -9.85
CA VAL A 204 15.20 10.28 -9.05
C VAL A 204 16.25 9.22 -9.40
N GLN A 205 17.16 9.62 -10.29
CA GLN A 205 18.25 8.80 -10.82
C GLN A 205 19.57 9.59 -10.82
N ALA A 206 20.65 8.98 -11.31
CA ALA A 206 21.92 9.67 -11.46
C ALA A 206 21.77 11.03 -12.20
N GLY A 207 22.38 12.07 -11.65
CA GLY A 207 22.23 13.47 -12.09
C GLY A 207 21.19 14.28 -11.29
N VAL A 208 20.23 13.64 -10.63
CA VAL A 208 19.26 14.34 -9.76
C VAL A 208 19.83 14.52 -8.35
N SER A 209 20.29 15.73 -8.04
CA SER A 209 20.91 16.02 -6.73
C SER A 209 19.91 15.93 -5.58
N VAL A 210 20.40 15.64 -4.37
CA VAL A 210 19.59 15.73 -3.13
C VAL A 210 18.95 17.11 -2.99
N ALA A 211 19.65 18.19 -3.34
CA ALA A 211 19.11 19.55 -3.29
C ALA A 211 17.91 19.73 -4.23
N THR A 212 17.97 19.12 -5.42
CA THR A 212 16.86 19.09 -6.38
C THR A 212 15.66 18.37 -5.78
N VAL A 213 15.84 17.18 -5.20
CA VAL A 213 14.73 16.44 -4.56
C VAL A 213 14.13 17.22 -3.39
N LYS A 214 14.96 17.90 -2.57
CA LYS A 214 14.48 18.80 -1.51
C LYS A 214 13.60 19.92 -2.06
N SER A 215 13.96 20.50 -3.20
CA SER A 215 13.13 21.54 -3.86
C SER A 215 11.78 20.98 -4.34
N TYR A 216 11.73 19.72 -4.77
CA TYR A 216 10.47 19.06 -5.12
C TYR A 216 9.56 18.94 -3.89
N ILE A 217 10.13 18.49 -2.77
CA ILE A 217 9.42 18.35 -1.50
C ILE A 217 8.89 19.71 -1.03
N ASP A 218 9.71 20.76 -1.05
CA ASP A 218 9.29 22.11 -0.64
C ASP A 218 8.19 22.67 -1.55
N THR A 219 8.25 22.38 -2.85
CA THR A 219 7.19 22.73 -3.81
C THR A 219 5.88 22.02 -3.48
N ALA A 220 5.94 20.73 -3.15
CA ALA A 220 4.76 19.95 -2.77
C ALA A 220 4.12 20.46 -1.47
N ILE A 221 4.94 20.84 -0.49
CA ILE A 221 4.51 21.48 0.76
C ILE A 221 3.79 22.79 0.47
N ALA A 222 4.44 23.69 -0.27
CA ALA A 222 3.92 25.02 -0.57
C ALA A 222 2.56 24.96 -1.29
N ASN A 223 2.41 24.00 -2.21
CA ASN A 223 1.23 23.89 -3.06
C ASN A 223 0.19 22.89 -2.52
N LYS A 224 0.45 22.21 -1.40
CA LYS A 224 -0.41 21.15 -0.83
C LYS A 224 -0.74 20.06 -1.85
N THR A 225 0.26 19.64 -2.62
CA THR A 225 0.14 18.60 -3.64
C THR A 225 0.76 17.29 -3.17
N TRP A 226 0.40 16.20 -3.84
CA TRP A 226 1.03 14.90 -3.63
C TRP A 226 2.20 14.71 -4.61
N LEU A 227 3.39 14.54 -4.05
CA LEU A 227 4.64 14.24 -4.75
C LEU A 227 4.87 12.73 -4.75
N VAL A 228 5.05 12.14 -5.93
CA VAL A 228 5.50 10.75 -6.08
C VAL A 228 6.96 10.81 -6.54
N LEU A 229 7.87 10.20 -5.79
CA LEU A 229 9.27 10.04 -6.16
C LEU A 229 9.47 8.63 -6.73
N THR A 230 10.12 8.53 -7.88
CA THR A 230 10.35 7.24 -8.57
C THR A 230 11.84 6.91 -8.60
N PHE A 231 12.19 5.74 -8.08
CA PHE A 231 13.53 5.18 -8.04
C PHE A 231 13.52 3.81 -8.72
N HIS A 232 14.70 3.30 -9.06
CA HIS A 232 14.88 1.94 -9.57
C HIS A 232 15.88 1.20 -8.67
N ASP A 233 17.18 1.29 -8.95
CA ASP A 233 18.21 0.57 -8.21
C ASP A 233 18.90 1.47 -7.18
N ILE A 234 18.90 1.06 -5.90
CA ILE A 234 19.57 1.79 -4.83
C ILE A 234 20.91 1.13 -4.52
N LYS A 235 22.01 1.86 -4.67
CA LYS A 235 23.37 1.34 -4.45
C LYS A 235 24.18 2.20 -3.49
N THR A 236 25.08 1.57 -2.76
CA THR A 236 26.10 2.29 -1.97
C THR A 236 26.98 3.15 -2.89
N ASN A 237 27.35 2.60 -4.04
CA ASN A 237 28.13 3.26 -5.07
C ASN A 237 27.30 3.28 -6.36
N ALA A 238 26.41 4.27 -6.48
CA ALA A 238 25.61 4.45 -7.69
C ALA A 238 26.46 5.03 -8.83
N SER A 239 26.15 4.59 -10.04
CA SER A 239 26.67 5.10 -11.30
C SER A 239 26.38 6.60 -11.47
N THR A 240 27.21 7.26 -12.27
CA THR A 240 26.98 8.63 -12.73
C THR A 240 26.25 8.68 -14.07
N ASN A 241 26.06 7.54 -14.73
CA ASN A 241 25.30 7.44 -15.96
C ASN A 241 23.79 7.45 -15.65
N PRO A 242 23.01 8.44 -16.14
CA PRO A 242 21.56 8.47 -15.91
C PRO A 242 20.84 7.23 -16.45
N ASP A 243 21.37 6.58 -17.49
CA ASP A 243 20.73 5.42 -18.15
C ASP A 243 20.85 4.12 -17.32
N ASP A 244 21.65 4.13 -16.24
CA ASP A 244 21.75 2.98 -15.34
C ASP A 244 20.63 2.99 -14.27
N TYR A 245 19.88 4.10 -14.17
CA TYR A 245 18.78 4.30 -13.21
C TYR A 245 19.15 4.06 -11.73
N GLU A 246 20.42 4.23 -11.38
CA GLU A 246 20.91 4.03 -10.03
C GLU A 246 20.82 5.29 -9.16
N TYR A 247 20.60 5.11 -7.86
CA TYR A 247 20.65 6.19 -6.87
C TYR A 247 21.38 5.79 -5.60
N LYS A 248 22.05 6.75 -4.95
CA LYS A 248 22.89 6.45 -3.78
C LYS A 248 22.07 6.20 -2.53
N THR A 249 22.39 5.13 -1.79
CA THR A 249 21.77 4.84 -0.49
C THR A 249 21.92 6.01 0.49
N SER A 250 23.09 6.67 0.52
CA SER A 250 23.33 7.85 1.37
C SER A 250 22.44 9.03 1.01
N ASP A 251 22.14 9.20 -0.27
CA ASP A 251 21.36 10.34 -0.76
C ASP A 251 19.87 10.10 -0.49
N LEU A 252 19.40 8.85 -0.63
CA LEU A 252 18.07 8.43 -0.18
C LEU A 252 17.88 8.67 1.32
N ASP A 253 18.88 8.35 2.15
CA ASP A 253 18.85 8.60 3.60
C ASP A 253 18.69 10.10 3.91
N LEU A 254 19.44 10.97 3.21
CA LEU A 254 19.33 12.43 3.36
C LEU A 254 17.97 12.98 2.92
N ILE A 255 17.37 12.41 1.87
CA ILE A 255 16.02 12.77 1.41
C ILE A 255 14.98 12.37 2.47
N ALA A 256 15.05 11.14 2.98
CA ALA A 256 14.14 10.66 4.02
C ALA A 256 14.27 11.48 5.31
N ALA A 257 15.50 11.79 5.75
CA ALA A 257 15.74 12.69 6.88
C ALA A 257 15.09 14.07 6.68
N TYR A 258 15.16 14.61 5.47
CA TYR A 258 14.57 15.90 5.15
C TYR A 258 13.04 15.88 5.23
N ILE A 259 12.40 14.88 4.63
CA ILE A 259 10.94 14.70 4.69
C ILE A 259 10.49 14.58 6.15
N LYS A 260 11.22 13.81 6.97
CA LYS A 260 10.94 13.69 8.41
C LYS A 260 11.05 15.02 9.13
N SER A 261 12.10 15.81 8.86
CA SER A 261 12.30 17.13 9.47
C SER A 261 11.21 18.15 9.10
N LYS A 262 10.56 17.97 7.93
CA LYS A 262 9.47 18.82 7.45
C LYS A 262 8.09 18.37 7.92
N ASN A 263 8.02 17.22 8.61
CA ASN A 263 6.77 16.62 9.08
C ASN A 263 5.73 16.45 7.95
N VAL A 264 6.20 16.08 6.74
CA VAL A 264 5.31 15.80 5.60
C VAL A 264 4.81 14.37 5.72
N VAL A 265 3.54 14.16 5.37
CA VAL A 265 2.93 12.83 5.38
C VAL A 265 3.56 11.97 4.28
N VAL A 266 4.07 10.80 4.66
CA VAL A 266 4.50 9.77 3.70
C VAL A 266 3.43 8.71 3.61
N VAL A 267 3.05 8.35 2.38
CA VAL A 267 2.02 7.36 2.08
C VAL A 267 2.48 6.43 0.98
N ASN A 268 2.06 5.16 1.03
CA ASN A 268 2.11 4.30 -0.15
C ASN A 268 1.09 4.80 -1.19
N ILE A 269 1.23 4.39 -2.45
CA ILE A 269 0.37 4.86 -3.55
C ILE A 269 -1.11 4.64 -3.23
N ASN A 270 -1.49 3.46 -2.76
CA ASN A 270 -2.88 3.13 -2.44
C ASN A 270 -3.48 4.06 -1.36
N ASP A 271 -2.69 4.38 -0.34
CA ASP A 271 -3.10 5.25 0.78
C ASP A 271 -3.06 6.73 0.40
N GLY A 272 -2.31 7.07 -0.64
CA GLY A 272 -2.26 8.40 -1.24
C GLY A 272 -3.56 8.77 -1.95
N LEU A 273 -4.19 7.80 -2.60
CA LEU A 273 -5.47 7.95 -3.30
C LEU A 273 -6.57 8.46 -2.36
N ALA A 274 -7.50 9.23 -2.91
CA ALA A 274 -8.66 9.69 -2.15
C ALA A 274 -9.62 8.51 -1.87
N GLY A 275 -9.91 8.25 -0.58
CA GLY A 275 -10.88 7.25 -0.10
C GLY A 275 -11.98 7.87 0.77
N GLY A 276 -12.85 7.11 1.42
CA GLY A 276 -13.90 7.65 2.30
C GLY A 276 -15.28 7.10 2.00
N THR A 277 -16.26 7.46 2.83
CA THR A 277 -17.64 7.03 2.65
C THR A 277 -18.23 7.72 1.42
N ASN A 278 -18.49 6.94 0.38
CA ASN A 278 -19.20 7.42 -0.80
C ASN A 278 -20.67 7.65 -0.46
N LEU A 279 -21.16 8.86 -0.73
CA LEU A 279 -22.56 9.24 -0.51
C LEU A 279 -23.49 8.74 -1.62
N LEU A 280 -22.93 8.33 -2.76
CA LEU A 280 -23.71 7.85 -3.90
C LEU A 280 -23.88 6.32 -3.85
N PRO A 281 -25.13 5.81 -3.91
CA PRO A 281 -25.37 4.39 -4.16
C PRO A 281 -25.08 4.04 -5.63
N ASN A 282 -24.84 2.75 -5.89
CA ASN A 282 -24.62 2.19 -7.25
C ASN A 282 -23.56 2.94 -8.06
N SER A 283 -22.46 3.34 -7.41
CA SER A 283 -21.40 4.13 -8.03
C SER A 283 -20.59 3.38 -9.10
N SER A 284 -20.59 2.05 -9.06
CA SER A 284 -19.97 1.17 -10.08
C SER A 284 -20.92 0.84 -11.25
N PHE A 285 -22.17 1.32 -11.19
CA PHE A 285 -23.20 1.05 -12.19
C PHE A 285 -23.46 -0.43 -12.49
N ASP A 286 -23.14 -1.32 -11.55
CA ASP A 286 -23.45 -2.75 -11.67
C ASP A 286 -24.96 -2.99 -11.77
N ASN A 287 -25.78 -2.09 -11.21
CA ASN A 287 -27.24 -2.10 -11.37
C ASN A 287 -27.74 -1.14 -12.47
N GLY A 288 -26.87 -0.68 -13.37
CA GLY A 288 -27.22 0.28 -14.43
C GLY A 288 -27.69 1.60 -13.85
N LEU A 289 -28.86 2.08 -14.28
CA LEU A 289 -29.47 3.33 -13.77
C LEU A 289 -30.37 3.11 -12.54
N ALA A 290 -30.26 1.98 -11.84
CA ALA A 290 -30.98 1.80 -10.58
C ALA A 290 -30.48 2.75 -9.48
N ASP A 291 -31.10 2.68 -8.30
CA ASP A 291 -30.66 3.38 -7.09
C ASP A 291 -30.66 4.93 -7.22
N GLY A 292 -31.62 5.43 -8.00
CA GLY A 292 -31.92 6.85 -8.14
C GLY A 292 -31.11 7.58 -9.22
N TRP A 293 -30.31 6.86 -10.01
CA TRP A 293 -29.73 7.39 -11.24
C TRP A 293 -30.82 7.55 -12.31
N THR A 294 -30.80 8.65 -13.05
CA THR A 294 -31.81 8.94 -14.09
C THR A 294 -31.19 9.59 -15.31
N THR A 295 -31.91 9.61 -16.43
CA THR A 295 -31.45 10.23 -17.67
C THR A 295 -32.61 10.78 -18.49
N ASP A 296 -32.36 11.83 -19.25
CA ASP A 296 -33.23 12.33 -20.32
C ASP A 296 -32.72 11.95 -21.73
N GLY A 297 -31.63 11.17 -21.81
CA GLY A 297 -31.00 10.72 -23.05
C GLY A 297 -31.59 9.44 -23.64
N GLY A 298 -32.56 8.81 -22.99
CA GLY A 298 -33.20 7.59 -23.47
C GLY A 298 -32.19 6.47 -23.77
N THR A 299 -32.24 5.89 -24.98
CA THR A 299 -31.32 4.83 -25.40
C THR A 299 -29.87 5.29 -25.63
N ALA A 300 -29.60 6.59 -25.56
CA ALA A 300 -28.26 7.15 -25.67
C ALA A 300 -27.49 7.15 -24.34
N VAL A 301 -28.16 6.88 -23.21
CA VAL A 301 -27.57 6.74 -21.88
C VAL A 301 -28.00 5.40 -21.29
N ILE A 302 -27.14 4.39 -21.41
CA ILE A 302 -27.49 3.00 -21.07
C ILE A 302 -26.39 2.31 -20.29
N LYS A 303 -26.76 1.28 -19.53
CA LYS A 303 -25.79 0.34 -18.95
C LYS A 303 -24.98 -0.30 -20.08
N ASN A 304 -23.67 -0.25 -19.96
CA ASN A 304 -22.72 -0.92 -20.82
C ASN A 304 -22.09 -2.10 -20.10
N THR A 305 -22.12 -3.27 -20.74
CA THR A 305 -21.52 -4.53 -20.24
C THR A 305 -20.30 -5.00 -21.04
N ALA A 306 -19.80 -4.16 -21.96
CA ALA A 306 -18.70 -4.50 -22.86
C ALA A 306 -17.31 -4.26 -22.24
N ASN A 307 -17.17 -4.33 -20.92
CA ASN A 307 -15.91 -4.12 -20.20
C ASN A 307 -15.23 -2.76 -20.49
N ASN A 308 -16.00 -1.66 -20.52
CA ASN A 308 -15.45 -0.29 -20.61
C ASN A 308 -15.50 0.47 -19.28
N GLY A 309 -15.79 -0.24 -18.17
CA GLY A 309 -15.68 0.31 -16.83
C GLY A 309 -14.25 0.24 -16.29
N SER A 310 -14.14 0.42 -14.98
CA SER A 310 -12.89 0.48 -14.22
C SER A 310 -12.92 -0.46 -13.01
N PHE A 311 -11.75 -0.74 -12.47
CA PHE A 311 -11.59 -1.52 -11.24
C PHE A 311 -12.38 -0.86 -10.08
N PRO A 312 -13.03 -1.64 -9.20
CA PRO A 312 -12.99 -3.11 -9.09
C PRO A 312 -13.98 -3.86 -9.97
N SER A 313 -14.96 -3.18 -10.59
CA SER A 313 -15.98 -3.82 -11.43
C SER A 313 -15.97 -3.27 -12.85
N ALA A 314 -14.96 -3.66 -13.63
CA ALA A 314 -14.81 -3.14 -14.99
C ALA A 314 -15.91 -3.58 -15.96
N THR A 315 -16.71 -4.58 -15.55
CA THR A 315 -17.75 -5.20 -16.37
C THR A 315 -18.93 -4.28 -16.62
N SER A 316 -19.21 -3.35 -15.72
CA SER A 316 -20.32 -2.41 -15.83
C SER A 316 -19.83 -0.97 -15.93
N SER A 317 -20.56 -0.14 -16.66
CA SER A 317 -20.37 1.31 -16.77
C SER A 317 -21.64 1.93 -17.37
N ILE A 318 -21.75 3.24 -17.41
CA ILE A 318 -22.77 3.93 -18.22
C ILE A 318 -22.14 4.44 -19.51
N SER A 319 -22.67 3.99 -20.65
CA SER A 319 -22.38 4.55 -21.97
C SER A 319 -23.22 5.81 -22.18
N MET A 320 -22.59 6.90 -22.60
CA MET A 320 -23.24 8.14 -23.03
C MET A 320 -22.82 8.47 -24.46
N THR A 321 -23.77 8.47 -25.40
CA THR A 321 -23.53 8.69 -26.83
C THR A 321 -24.21 9.98 -27.28
N ALA A 322 -23.48 10.89 -27.91
CA ALA A 322 -24.02 12.16 -28.37
C ALA A 322 -25.20 11.98 -29.35
N THR A 323 -26.18 12.86 -29.22
CA THR A 323 -27.38 12.89 -30.08
C THR A 323 -27.52 14.26 -30.75
N THR A 324 -28.66 14.52 -31.40
CA THR A 324 -29.02 15.87 -31.89
C THR A 324 -29.50 16.82 -30.80
N LYS A 325 -29.66 16.34 -29.56
CA LYS A 325 -29.99 17.13 -28.36
C LYS A 325 -28.93 16.91 -27.28
N ASN A 326 -28.86 17.85 -26.34
CA ASN A 326 -28.10 17.62 -25.11
C ASN A 326 -28.74 16.45 -24.36
N ILE A 327 -27.91 15.57 -23.82
CA ILE A 327 -28.34 14.46 -22.98
C ILE A 327 -27.62 14.52 -21.65
N HIS A 328 -28.28 14.00 -20.62
CA HIS A 328 -27.80 14.08 -19.25
C HIS A 328 -27.86 12.73 -18.55
N LEU A 329 -26.88 12.49 -17.70
CA LEU A 329 -26.95 11.51 -16.62
C LEU A 329 -27.05 12.26 -15.30
N PHE A 330 -28.04 11.92 -14.49
CA PHE A 330 -28.27 12.52 -13.17
C PHE A 330 -28.05 11.47 -12.10
N SER A 331 -27.30 11.80 -11.07
CA SER A 331 -27.25 10.99 -9.86
C SER A 331 -28.53 11.11 -9.04
N SER A 332 -28.68 10.24 -8.05
CA SER A 332 -29.59 10.47 -6.94
C SER A 332 -29.21 11.76 -6.20
N GLN A 333 -30.20 12.37 -5.53
CA GLN A 333 -29.94 13.48 -4.62
C GLN A 333 -29.32 12.92 -3.32
N VAL A 334 -28.18 13.48 -2.93
CA VAL A 334 -27.51 13.17 -1.67
C VAL A 334 -27.67 14.32 -0.67
N ALA A 335 -27.73 13.99 0.62
CA ALA A 335 -27.75 14.99 1.67
C ALA A 335 -26.38 15.70 1.76
N VAL A 336 -26.41 17.02 1.88
CA VAL A 336 -25.20 17.85 2.00
C VAL A 336 -25.37 18.93 3.07
N ASP A 337 -24.26 19.35 3.65
CA ASP A 337 -24.19 20.41 4.65
C ASP A 337 -23.27 21.53 4.15
N SER A 338 -23.78 22.75 4.16
CA SER A 338 -23.05 23.97 3.79
C SER A 338 -21.79 24.26 4.63
N GLY A 339 -21.72 23.71 5.85
CA GLY A 339 -20.54 23.77 6.71
C GLY A 339 -19.40 22.85 6.24
N ASN A 340 -19.71 21.86 5.41
CA ASN A 340 -18.74 20.89 4.89
C ASN A 340 -18.30 21.25 3.47
N SER A 341 -17.09 20.82 3.13
CA SER A 341 -16.65 20.70 1.73
C SER A 341 -16.76 19.24 1.30
N TYR A 342 -16.83 19.02 0.01
CA TYR A 342 -16.92 17.72 -0.63
C TYR A 342 -15.94 17.68 -1.80
N PHE A 343 -15.62 16.48 -2.25
CA PHE A 343 -15.06 16.30 -3.58
C PHE A 343 -15.81 15.17 -4.28
N LEU A 344 -15.82 15.27 -5.60
CA LEU A 344 -16.37 14.26 -6.47
C LEU A 344 -15.26 13.79 -7.39
N LYS A 345 -15.23 12.49 -7.68
CA LYS A 345 -14.40 11.94 -8.75
C LYS A 345 -15.08 10.77 -9.44
N SER A 346 -14.75 10.54 -10.70
CA SER A 346 -15.30 9.43 -11.48
C SER A 346 -14.32 9.03 -12.56
N PHE A 347 -14.29 7.73 -12.86
CA PHE A 347 -13.64 7.24 -14.06
C PHE A 347 -14.44 7.67 -15.28
N ILE A 348 -13.73 8.20 -16.28
CA ILE A 348 -14.28 8.50 -17.60
C ILE A 348 -13.34 7.94 -18.67
N ASN A 349 -13.91 7.19 -19.61
CA ASN A 349 -13.25 6.78 -20.84
C ASN A 349 -13.97 7.41 -22.03
N LEU A 350 -13.45 8.55 -22.48
CA LEU A 350 -13.94 9.23 -23.68
C LEU A 350 -13.25 8.61 -24.90
N THR A 351 -13.98 7.88 -25.74
CA THR A 351 -13.41 7.15 -26.88
C THR A 351 -13.59 7.87 -28.21
N LYS A 352 -14.53 8.80 -28.29
CA LYS A 352 -14.77 9.64 -29.47
C LYS A 352 -15.20 11.03 -29.05
N ILE A 353 -14.75 12.04 -29.78
CA ILE A 353 -15.22 13.42 -29.72
C ILE A 353 -14.96 14.11 -31.05
N SER A 354 -15.89 14.95 -31.52
CA SER A 354 -15.74 15.78 -32.72
C SER A 354 -15.75 17.27 -32.38
N SER A 355 -16.54 17.67 -31.37
CA SER A 355 -16.58 19.03 -30.84
C SER A 355 -17.15 19.03 -29.41
N GLY A 356 -17.08 20.15 -28.70
CA GLY A 356 -17.66 20.29 -27.35
C GLY A 356 -16.86 19.57 -26.27
N SER A 357 -17.56 19.09 -25.24
CA SER A 357 -16.95 18.44 -24.07
C SER A 357 -18.00 17.76 -23.20
N VAL A 358 -17.65 16.71 -22.46
CA VAL A 358 -18.48 16.18 -21.37
C VAL A 358 -18.43 17.15 -20.20
N GLY A 359 -19.56 17.72 -19.81
CA GLY A 359 -19.66 18.73 -18.73
C GLY A 359 -20.15 18.14 -17.41
N PHE A 360 -19.66 18.66 -16.28
CA PHE A 360 -20.12 18.28 -14.93
C PHE A 360 -20.69 19.49 -14.20
N TYR A 361 -21.91 19.31 -13.68
CA TYR A 361 -22.66 20.31 -12.92
C TYR A 361 -23.18 19.71 -11.62
N ILE A 362 -23.33 20.54 -10.59
CA ILE A 362 -24.03 20.19 -9.35
C ILE A 362 -25.33 21.00 -9.27
N ASP A 363 -26.47 20.32 -9.21
CA ASP A 363 -27.75 20.94 -8.86
C ASP A 363 -27.93 20.92 -7.35
N GLU A 364 -28.40 22.02 -6.77
CA GLU A 364 -28.57 22.23 -5.35
C GLU A 364 -30.03 22.43 -4.99
N TYR A 365 -30.47 21.84 -3.88
CA TYR A 365 -31.87 21.83 -3.46
C TYR A 365 -32.03 22.11 -1.98
N ASP A 366 -33.19 22.68 -1.62
CA ASP A 366 -33.61 22.84 -0.23
C ASP A 366 -34.06 21.51 0.40
N VAL A 367 -34.47 21.55 1.66
CA VAL A 367 -34.96 20.36 2.39
C VAL A 367 -36.21 19.74 1.74
N SER A 368 -37.06 20.58 1.16
CA SER A 368 -38.31 20.22 0.48
C SER A 368 -38.06 19.68 -0.94
N GLY A 369 -36.83 19.75 -1.45
CA GLY A 369 -36.46 19.31 -2.78
C GLY A 369 -36.68 20.35 -3.88
N ASN A 370 -36.93 21.61 -3.53
CA ASN A 370 -36.99 22.70 -4.50
C ASN A 370 -35.58 23.07 -4.93
N TRP A 371 -35.38 23.28 -6.23
CA TRP A 371 -34.10 23.71 -6.77
C TRP A 371 -33.75 25.12 -6.29
N ILE A 372 -32.50 25.31 -5.86
CA ILE A 372 -31.96 26.59 -5.36
C ILE A 372 -31.00 27.19 -6.40
N SER A 373 -30.05 26.38 -6.88
CA SER A 373 -28.93 26.86 -7.70
C SER A 373 -28.24 25.70 -8.41
N GLY A 374 -27.35 26.06 -9.34
CA GLY A 374 -26.48 25.12 -10.04
C GLY A 374 -25.03 25.61 -10.05
N GLN A 375 -24.08 24.70 -9.92
CA GLN A 375 -22.65 25.01 -10.01
C GLN A 375 -22.02 24.24 -11.17
N TYR A 376 -21.46 24.95 -12.15
CA TYR A 376 -20.59 24.35 -13.14
C TYR A 376 -19.24 24.00 -12.53
N LYS A 377 -18.72 22.80 -12.80
CA LYS A 377 -17.53 22.28 -12.12
C LYS A 377 -16.34 22.04 -13.05
N LEU A 378 -16.51 21.22 -14.08
CA LEU A 378 -15.46 20.98 -15.07
C LEU A 378 -16.04 20.54 -16.42
N ASN A 379 -15.15 20.44 -17.40
CA ASN A 379 -15.39 19.72 -18.64
C ASN A 379 -14.23 18.79 -19.01
N VAL A 380 -14.55 17.76 -19.80
CA VAL A 380 -13.59 16.81 -20.37
C VAL A 380 -13.77 16.79 -21.88
N ASN A 381 -12.73 17.18 -22.61
CA ASN A 381 -12.76 17.32 -24.07
C ASN A 381 -11.66 16.53 -24.79
N PHE A 382 -10.96 15.64 -24.07
CA PHE A 382 -9.86 14.85 -24.62
C PHE A 382 -10.14 13.35 -24.48
N ALA A 383 -9.97 12.61 -25.58
CA ALA A 383 -10.32 11.21 -25.69
C ALA A 383 -9.31 10.30 -24.97
N TRP A 384 -9.51 10.10 -23.66
CA TRP A 384 -8.61 9.32 -22.82
C TRP A 384 -9.35 8.67 -21.64
N PRO A 385 -8.97 7.46 -21.21
CA PRO A 385 -9.34 6.93 -19.91
C PRO A 385 -8.61 7.69 -18.81
N GLN A 386 -9.35 8.15 -17.80
CA GLN A 386 -8.79 8.87 -16.67
C GLN A 386 -9.79 8.92 -15.51
N THR A 387 -9.30 9.31 -14.34
CA THR A 387 -10.17 9.79 -13.26
C THR A 387 -10.25 11.31 -13.34
N VAL A 388 -11.46 11.85 -13.38
CA VAL A 388 -11.70 13.30 -13.28
C VAL A 388 -12.34 13.60 -11.95
N GLY A 389 -11.98 14.73 -11.35
CA GLY A 389 -12.53 15.12 -10.07
C GLY A 389 -12.51 16.63 -9.82
N PHE A 390 -13.32 17.06 -8.86
CA PHE A 390 -13.53 18.46 -8.52
C PHE A 390 -13.99 18.63 -7.08
N GLU A 391 -13.62 19.74 -6.47
CA GLU A 391 -14.10 20.14 -5.14
C GLU A 391 -15.49 20.79 -5.26
N TYR A 392 -16.38 20.51 -4.31
CA TYR A 392 -17.74 21.07 -4.22
C TYR A 392 -18.00 21.58 -2.80
N LYS A 393 -18.59 22.77 -2.70
CA LYS A 393 -19.10 23.33 -1.45
C LYS A 393 -20.51 23.87 -1.72
N PRO A 394 -21.51 23.53 -0.89
CA PRO A 394 -22.85 24.07 -1.09
C PRO A 394 -22.86 25.61 -1.07
N SER A 395 -23.61 26.21 -1.98
CA SER A 395 -23.61 27.66 -2.23
C SER A 395 -24.20 28.49 -1.09
N SER A 396 -25.07 27.90 -0.27
CA SER A 396 -25.69 28.58 0.87
C SER A 396 -26.16 27.59 1.94
N VAL A 397 -26.48 28.12 3.13
CA VAL A 397 -27.02 27.35 4.26
C VAL A 397 -28.38 26.69 3.96
N ASN A 398 -29.08 27.15 2.94
CA ASN A 398 -30.37 26.61 2.51
C ASN A 398 -30.23 25.33 1.70
N VAL A 399 -29.05 25.06 1.13
CA VAL A 399 -28.78 23.83 0.38
C VAL A 399 -28.67 22.66 1.35
N LYS A 400 -29.60 21.71 1.25
CA LYS A 400 -29.65 20.48 2.07
C LYS A 400 -29.48 19.21 1.27
N LYS A 401 -29.73 19.28 -0.04
CA LYS A 401 -29.53 18.16 -0.97
C LYS A 401 -28.81 18.66 -2.22
N ALA A 402 -28.03 17.80 -2.85
CA ALA A 402 -27.41 18.08 -4.13
C ALA A 402 -27.34 16.82 -4.99
N ARG A 403 -27.25 16.98 -6.31
CA ARG A 403 -26.98 15.87 -7.24
C ARG A 403 -25.97 16.30 -8.29
N VAL A 404 -25.26 15.35 -8.88
CA VAL A 404 -24.40 15.60 -10.02
C VAL A 404 -25.17 15.36 -11.31
N GLN A 405 -24.95 16.25 -12.27
CA GLN A 405 -25.41 16.17 -13.63
C GLN A 405 -24.19 16.09 -14.55
N ILE A 406 -24.18 15.07 -15.42
CA ILE A 406 -23.17 14.90 -16.46
C ILE A 406 -23.83 15.16 -17.80
N ILE A 407 -23.21 16.01 -18.63
CA ILE A 407 -23.80 16.53 -19.86
C ILE A 407 -22.97 16.09 -21.06
N VAL A 408 -23.63 15.51 -22.06
CA VAL A 408 -23.06 15.34 -23.40
C VAL A 408 -23.79 16.29 -24.37
N PRO A 409 -23.10 17.29 -24.94
CA PRO A 409 -23.72 18.26 -25.85
C PRO A 409 -24.22 17.65 -27.16
N ALA A 410 -25.29 18.24 -27.70
CA ALA A 410 -25.83 17.94 -29.03
C ALA A 410 -24.75 18.06 -30.11
N GLY A 411 -24.72 17.10 -31.05
CA GLY A 411 -23.84 17.14 -32.23
C GLY A 411 -22.34 17.02 -31.93
N SER A 412 -21.95 16.78 -30.68
CA SER A 412 -20.55 16.70 -30.24
C SER A 412 -19.79 15.49 -30.78
N GLY A 413 -20.50 14.47 -31.26
CA GLY A 413 -19.92 13.20 -31.68
C GLY A 413 -19.31 12.39 -30.53
N ILE A 414 -19.59 12.76 -29.28
CA ILE A 414 -19.05 12.14 -28.08
C ILE A 414 -19.54 10.70 -27.91
N GLN A 415 -18.61 9.80 -27.55
CA GLN A 415 -18.89 8.50 -26.96
C GLN A 415 -18.06 8.37 -25.68
N ALA A 416 -18.73 8.34 -24.53
CA ALA A 416 -18.07 8.23 -23.23
C ALA A 416 -18.59 7.03 -22.45
N TYR A 417 -17.72 6.45 -21.63
CA TYR A 417 -18.08 5.46 -20.61
C TYR A 417 -17.72 6.02 -19.25
N ILE A 418 -18.68 6.02 -18.33
CA ILE A 418 -18.54 6.61 -16.99
C ILE A 418 -18.72 5.52 -15.96
N ASP A 419 -17.85 5.53 -14.96
CA ASP A 419 -17.84 4.53 -13.91
C ASP A 419 -17.25 5.05 -12.58
N ASN A 420 -17.42 4.26 -11.52
CA ASN A 420 -16.84 4.44 -10.19
C ASN A 420 -17.00 5.86 -9.63
N PHE A 421 -18.24 6.35 -9.63
CA PHE A 421 -18.55 7.71 -9.21
C PHE A 421 -18.48 7.85 -7.68
N GLN A 422 -17.62 8.73 -7.19
CA GLN A 422 -17.43 8.99 -5.78
C GLN A 422 -17.87 10.40 -5.43
N TRP A 423 -18.69 10.53 -4.40
CA TRP A 423 -19.01 11.78 -3.74
C TRP A 423 -18.71 11.64 -2.27
N ILE A 424 -17.66 12.31 -1.81
CA ILE A 424 -17.10 12.08 -0.48
C ILE A 424 -16.99 13.43 0.23
N ALA A 425 -17.38 13.47 1.50
CA ALA A 425 -17.14 14.64 2.35
C ALA A 425 -15.63 14.86 2.50
N SER A 426 -15.17 16.11 2.42
CA SER A 426 -13.78 16.48 2.69
C SER A 426 -13.60 16.73 4.18
N GLY A 427 -12.48 16.24 4.74
CA GLY A 427 -12.19 16.38 6.16
C GLY A 427 -11.40 17.64 6.48
N ALA A 428 -11.55 18.16 7.70
CA ALA A 428 -10.52 18.97 8.32
C ALA A 428 -9.31 18.06 8.63
N VAL A 429 -8.09 18.61 8.52
CA VAL A 429 -6.80 17.92 8.68
C VAL A 429 -6.88 16.82 9.73
N VAL A 430 -6.88 15.55 9.30
CA VAL A 430 -6.65 14.44 10.22
C VAL A 430 -5.20 14.61 10.70
N PRO A 431 -4.93 14.61 12.02
CA PRO A 431 -3.57 14.54 12.52
C PRO A 431 -2.86 13.39 11.83
N ILE A 432 -1.65 13.64 11.36
CA ILE A 432 -0.78 12.70 10.65
C ILE A 432 -0.90 11.33 11.35
N PRO A 433 -1.52 10.31 10.71
CA PRO A 433 -1.23 8.96 11.11
C PRO A 433 0.26 8.81 10.84
N SER A 434 1.07 8.75 11.90
CA SER A 434 2.28 7.94 11.80
C SER A 434 1.81 6.60 11.22
N PRO A 435 2.49 6.00 10.23
CA PRO A 435 2.04 4.72 9.71
C PRO A 435 1.83 3.85 10.92
N THR A 436 0.58 3.51 11.21
CA THR A 436 0.27 2.69 12.35
C THR A 436 1.02 1.42 12.02
N PRO A 437 2.06 1.03 12.78
CA PRO A 437 2.56 -0.32 12.64
C PRO A 437 1.32 -1.18 12.81
N VAL A 438 1.01 -2.04 11.84
CA VAL A 438 0.03 -3.10 12.05
C VAL A 438 0.40 -3.68 13.42
N PRO A 439 -0.48 -3.63 14.44
CA PRO A 439 -0.06 -3.82 15.82
C PRO A 439 0.38 -5.27 15.98
N SER A 440 1.66 -5.54 15.74
CA SER A 440 2.27 -6.80 16.09
C SER A 440 2.38 -6.78 17.60
N THR A 441 1.75 -7.77 18.24
CA THR A 441 1.88 -7.90 19.69
C THR A 441 3.32 -8.33 19.96
N ASN A 442 4.10 -7.48 20.62
CA ASN A 442 5.40 -7.88 21.15
C ASN A 442 5.17 -8.86 22.30
N LEU A 443 5.64 -10.09 22.12
CA LEU A 443 5.51 -11.16 23.11
C LEU A 443 6.61 -11.10 24.18
N MET A 444 7.63 -10.25 24.00
CA MET A 444 8.74 -10.12 24.93
C MET A 444 8.44 -9.16 26.09
N PRO A 445 8.44 -9.64 27.35
CA PRO A 445 8.32 -8.76 28.50
C PRO A 445 9.67 -8.08 28.80
N ASN A 446 9.60 -6.87 29.35
CA ASN A 446 10.80 -6.07 29.71
C ASN A 446 11.79 -5.93 28.54
N SER A 447 11.29 -5.76 27.31
CA SER A 447 12.10 -5.69 26.09
C SER A 447 13.10 -4.52 26.07
N THR A 448 12.81 -3.44 26.78
CA THR A 448 13.64 -2.22 26.88
C THR A 448 14.64 -2.26 28.05
N PHE A 449 14.65 -3.35 28.83
CA PHE A 449 15.51 -3.52 30.01
C PHE A 449 15.49 -2.38 31.05
N ASP A 450 14.44 -1.57 31.08
CA ASP A 450 14.29 -0.50 32.09
C ASP A 450 14.28 -1.09 33.51
N SER A 451 13.72 -2.29 33.66
CA SER A 451 13.75 -3.06 34.90
C SER A 451 14.97 -3.99 35.02
N GLY A 452 16.03 -3.77 34.22
CA GLY A 452 17.23 -4.60 34.19
C GLY A 452 16.93 -6.03 33.74
N MET A 453 17.45 -7.01 34.47
CA MET A 453 17.24 -8.45 34.22
C MET A 453 15.92 -9.00 34.82
N ALA A 454 14.90 -8.16 34.98
CA ALA A 454 13.59 -8.59 35.48
C ALA A 454 12.79 -9.39 34.44
N SER A 455 11.60 -9.85 34.81
CA SER A 455 10.63 -10.50 33.92
C SER A 455 11.13 -11.77 33.21
N GLY A 456 11.96 -12.55 33.90
CA GLY A 456 12.41 -13.87 33.44
C GLY A 456 13.64 -13.86 32.54
N TRP A 457 14.26 -12.71 32.32
CA TRP A 457 15.59 -12.61 31.72
C TRP A 457 16.65 -13.19 32.67
N THR A 458 17.56 -14.01 32.15
CA THR A 458 18.63 -14.63 32.96
C THR A 458 19.96 -14.61 32.22
N THR A 459 21.05 -14.86 32.94
CA THR A 459 22.39 -14.98 32.36
C THR A 459 23.22 -15.99 33.14
N ASP A 460 24.14 -16.66 32.46
CA ASP A 460 25.16 -17.52 33.08
C ASP A 460 26.43 -16.74 33.49
N SER A 461 26.47 -15.42 33.26
CA SER A 461 27.63 -14.57 33.58
C SER A 461 27.21 -13.20 34.11
N ALA A 462 26.57 -13.19 35.28
CA ALA A 462 26.03 -11.98 35.90
C ALA A 462 27.06 -10.86 36.17
N THR A 463 28.37 -11.17 36.20
CA THR A 463 29.43 -10.17 36.33
C THR A 463 29.79 -9.48 35.01
N ASN A 464 29.51 -10.11 33.87
CA ASN A 464 29.87 -9.62 32.53
C ASN A 464 28.66 -9.23 31.67
N ILE A 465 27.47 -9.71 32.05
CA ILE A 465 26.18 -9.34 31.46
C ILE A 465 25.41 -8.59 32.55
N THR A 466 25.43 -7.26 32.45
CA THR A 466 24.99 -6.35 33.52
C THR A 466 24.09 -5.26 32.96
N LYS A 467 23.22 -4.71 33.81
CA LYS A 467 22.44 -3.53 33.45
C LYS A 467 23.38 -2.34 33.19
N ASP A 468 23.17 -1.66 32.08
CA ASP A 468 23.78 -0.37 31.77
C ASP A 468 22.77 0.76 31.95
N THR A 469 23.27 1.91 32.39
CA THR A 469 22.49 3.15 32.55
C THR A 469 23.17 4.36 31.90
N ALA A 470 24.23 4.12 31.10
CA ALA A 470 25.12 5.16 30.59
C ALA A 470 24.72 5.70 29.20
N GLY A 471 23.47 5.46 28.76
CA GLY A 471 23.00 6.02 27.49
C GLY A 471 23.34 5.19 26.25
N ASN A 472 23.61 3.88 26.38
CA ASN A 472 23.99 3.01 25.26
C ASN A 472 22.83 2.23 24.64
N GLY A 473 21.59 2.42 25.13
CA GLY A 473 20.39 1.76 24.64
C GLY A 473 19.92 2.26 23.28
N SER A 474 18.74 1.80 22.89
CA SER A 474 18.11 2.15 21.62
C SER A 474 17.83 3.66 21.54
N PRO A 475 17.81 4.28 20.33
CA PRO A 475 17.51 5.71 20.20
C PRO A 475 16.16 6.13 20.79
N ALA A 476 15.20 5.21 20.84
CA ALA A 476 13.88 5.45 21.43
C ALA A 476 13.90 5.48 22.96
N ASN A 477 14.79 4.71 23.59
CA ASN A 477 15.01 4.70 25.02
C ASN A 477 16.50 4.46 25.34
N PRO A 478 17.35 5.49 25.23
CA PRO A 478 18.80 5.29 25.26
C PRO A 478 19.33 4.98 26.65
N VAL A 479 18.56 5.26 27.70
CA VAL A 479 19.06 5.29 29.08
C VAL A 479 19.48 3.91 29.56
N ASN A 480 18.61 2.90 29.41
CA ASN A 480 18.84 1.55 29.93
C ASN A 480 19.20 0.59 28.79
N SER A 481 20.09 -0.36 29.07
CA SER A 481 20.38 -1.49 28.18
C SER A 481 21.05 -2.63 28.96
N ILE A 482 21.38 -3.73 28.31
CA ILE A 482 22.23 -4.77 28.87
C ILE A 482 23.62 -4.70 28.24
N LYS A 483 24.62 -4.37 29.05
CA LYS A 483 26.04 -4.42 28.70
C LYS A 483 26.52 -5.85 28.75
N MET A 484 27.24 -6.27 27.72
CA MET A 484 27.85 -7.59 27.60
C MET A 484 29.34 -7.45 27.29
N VAL A 485 30.18 -8.10 28.11
CA VAL A 485 31.63 -8.09 27.98
C VAL A 485 32.14 -9.52 27.80
N ALA A 486 32.95 -9.76 26.77
CA ALA A 486 33.50 -11.09 26.51
C ALA A 486 34.39 -11.59 27.65
N THR A 487 34.40 -12.91 27.84
CA THR A 487 35.28 -13.61 28.79
C THR A 487 36.09 -14.69 28.08
N THR A 488 36.84 -15.50 28.82
CA THR A 488 37.54 -16.68 28.28
C THR A 488 36.61 -17.86 27.96
N LYS A 489 35.31 -17.75 28.28
CA LYS A 489 34.26 -18.72 27.94
C LYS A 489 33.11 -18.03 27.21
N ASN A 490 32.32 -18.81 26.47
CA ASN A 490 31.06 -18.31 25.94
C ASN A 490 30.14 -17.96 27.11
N ILE A 491 29.46 -16.83 26.99
CA ILE A 491 28.48 -16.37 27.97
C ILE A 491 27.20 -16.00 27.24
N HIS A 492 26.09 -16.04 27.96
CA HIS A 492 24.77 -15.99 27.35
C HIS A 492 23.83 -15.08 28.13
N LEU A 493 23.07 -14.29 27.37
CA LEU A 493 21.85 -13.64 27.83
C LEU A 493 20.66 -14.47 27.33
N PHE A 494 19.79 -14.88 28.25
CA PHE A 494 18.61 -15.69 27.96
C PHE A 494 17.34 -14.88 28.16
N ALA A 495 16.50 -14.86 27.14
CA ALA A 495 15.16 -14.31 27.21
C ALA A 495 14.20 -15.29 27.89
N PRO A 496 13.10 -14.80 28.50
CA PRO A 496 12.05 -15.69 29.00
C PRO A 496 11.47 -16.55 27.88
N LYS A 497 10.99 -17.75 28.24
CA LYS A 497 10.23 -18.60 27.29
C LYS A 497 8.90 -17.94 26.96
N ILE A 498 8.57 -17.81 25.69
CA ILE A 498 7.24 -17.36 25.23
C ILE A 498 6.49 -18.51 24.58
N ALA A 499 5.16 -18.41 24.54
CA ALA A 499 4.34 -19.31 23.74
C ALA A 499 4.49 -19.00 22.23
N VAL A 500 4.66 -20.06 21.44
CA VAL A 500 4.74 -19.97 19.97
C VAL A 500 3.82 -21.00 19.31
N THR A 501 3.40 -20.69 18.10
CA THR A 501 2.50 -21.50 17.28
C THR A 501 3.24 -22.01 16.05
N SER A 502 3.26 -23.32 15.87
CA SER A 502 3.82 -23.96 14.67
C SER A 502 3.17 -23.43 13.40
N GLY A 503 3.96 -23.25 12.34
CA GLY A 503 3.50 -22.67 11.07
C GLY A 503 3.30 -21.16 11.09
N THR A 504 3.52 -20.49 12.24
CA THR A 504 3.56 -19.03 12.33
C THR A 504 5.01 -18.55 12.30
N THR A 505 5.35 -17.63 11.41
CA THR A 505 6.67 -16.99 11.37
C THR A 505 6.66 -15.74 12.25
N TYR A 506 7.59 -15.65 13.19
CA TYR A 506 7.79 -14.52 14.10
C TYR A 506 8.94 -13.65 13.62
N THR A 507 8.81 -12.33 13.78
CA THR A 507 9.93 -11.40 13.56
C THR A 507 10.58 -11.06 14.90
N ILE A 508 11.89 -11.26 15.00
CA ILE A 508 12.69 -10.81 16.15
C ILE A 508 13.36 -9.52 15.74
N ASN A 509 13.24 -8.50 16.59
CA ASN A 509 14.05 -7.29 16.50
C ASN A 509 14.83 -7.11 17.80
N SER A 510 16.01 -6.52 17.70
CA SER A 510 16.77 -6.03 18.86
C SER A 510 17.67 -4.90 18.41
N TYR A 511 17.90 -3.92 19.27
CA TYR A 511 18.94 -2.92 19.07
C TYR A 511 20.26 -3.45 19.61
N LEU A 512 21.31 -3.41 18.79
CA LEU A 512 22.65 -3.86 19.15
C LEU A 512 23.67 -2.76 18.87
N ASN A 513 24.50 -2.48 19.86
CA ASN A 513 25.55 -1.47 19.82
C ASN A 513 26.88 -2.08 20.25
N ILE A 514 27.68 -2.53 19.27
CA ILE A 514 29.01 -3.10 19.47
C ILE A 514 30.04 -1.98 19.49
N LYS A 515 30.68 -1.76 20.64
CA LYS A 515 31.74 -0.75 20.85
C LYS A 515 33.14 -1.31 20.66
N GLN A 516 33.32 -2.60 20.91
CA GLN A 516 34.60 -3.28 20.76
C GLN A 516 34.37 -4.72 20.31
N ILE A 517 35.22 -5.21 19.41
CA ILE A 517 35.37 -6.63 19.10
C ILE A 517 36.75 -6.84 18.47
N THR A 518 37.48 -7.87 18.89
CA THR A 518 38.81 -8.22 18.36
C THR A 518 38.78 -9.48 17.51
N SER A 519 37.89 -10.43 17.82
CA SER A 519 37.69 -11.68 17.11
C SER A 519 36.31 -12.26 17.45
N GLY A 520 35.93 -13.41 16.90
CA GLY A 520 34.67 -14.08 17.24
C GLY A 520 33.44 -13.27 16.83
N VAL A 521 32.31 -13.55 17.48
CA VAL A 521 31.01 -12.97 17.13
C VAL A 521 30.13 -12.74 18.37
N ILE A 522 29.08 -11.93 18.20
CA ILE A 522 27.86 -12.02 19.00
C ILE A 522 26.78 -12.73 18.17
N GLY A 523 26.29 -13.86 18.66
CA GLY A 523 25.36 -14.74 17.96
C GLY A 523 23.94 -14.69 18.53
N TYR A 524 22.95 -14.94 17.68
CA TYR A 524 21.54 -15.08 18.05
C TYR A 524 21.10 -16.52 17.80
N TYR A 525 20.60 -17.16 18.84
CA TYR A 525 20.15 -18.54 18.84
C TYR A 525 18.77 -18.65 19.47
N ILE A 526 17.89 -19.51 18.95
CA ILE A 526 16.57 -19.75 19.54
C ILE A 526 16.50 -21.19 20.03
N ASP A 527 16.24 -21.36 21.32
CA ASP A 527 15.88 -22.64 21.91
C ASP A 527 14.38 -22.90 21.78
N GLU A 528 14.02 -24.13 21.44
CA GLU A 528 12.64 -24.56 21.20
C GLU A 528 12.25 -25.66 22.18
N TYR A 529 11.03 -25.56 22.73
CA TYR A 529 10.55 -26.44 23.78
C TYR A 529 9.14 -26.95 23.49
N ASP A 530 8.81 -28.12 24.04
CA ASP A 530 7.45 -28.66 24.04
C ASP A 530 6.54 -27.94 25.05
N ALA A 531 5.27 -28.37 25.14
CA ALA A 531 4.30 -27.80 26.08
C ALA A 531 4.68 -28.00 27.56
N ALA A 532 5.47 -29.04 27.88
CA ALA A 532 5.94 -29.34 29.22
C ALA A 532 7.24 -28.60 29.56
N GLY A 533 7.82 -27.86 28.61
CA GLY A 533 9.04 -27.10 28.77
C GLY A 533 10.32 -27.91 28.55
N ASN A 534 10.23 -29.14 28.02
CA ASN A 534 11.39 -29.93 27.64
C ASN A 534 12.00 -29.39 26.35
N TRP A 535 13.33 -29.34 26.28
CA TRP A 535 14.03 -28.89 25.09
C TRP A 535 13.82 -29.87 23.93
N LEU A 536 13.53 -29.35 22.75
CA LEU A 536 13.30 -30.12 21.53
C LEU A 536 14.42 -29.91 20.51
N SER A 537 14.78 -28.66 20.27
CA SER A 537 15.68 -28.24 19.20
C SER A 537 16.17 -26.82 19.44
N GLY A 538 17.08 -26.36 18.60
CA GLY A 538 17.33 -24.93 18.49
C GLY A 538 17.85 -24.50 17.13
N GLN A 539 17.83 -23.20 16.91
CA GLN A 539 18.12 -22.57 15.62
C GLN A 539 19.12 -21.44 15.79
N TYR A 540 20.30 -21.59 15.18
CA TYR A 540 21.21 -20.47 14.99
C TYR A 540 20.66 -19.55 13.90
N LYS A 541 20.56 -18.25 14.18
CA LYS A 541 19.85 -17.31 13.29
C LYS A 541 20.80 -16.42 12.52
N LEU A 542 21.66 -15.72 13.25
CA LEU A 542 22.68 -14.84 12.67
C LEU A 542 23.75 -14.52 13.71
N ASP A 543 24.77 -13.82 13.26
CA ASP A 543 25.72 -13.14 14.11
C ASP A 543 26.12 -11.75 13.60
N ARG A 544 26.88 -11.05 14.45
CA ARG A 544 27.56 -9.80 14.14
C ARG A 544 28.99 -9.84 14.65
N ASN A 545 29.91 -9.32 13.87
CA ASN A 545 31.34 -9.28 14.17
C ASN A 545 32.02 -7.94 13.85
N THR A 546 31.23 -6.91 13.54
CA THR A 546 31.71 -5.57 13.20
C THR A 546 31.14 -4.52 14.15
N LEU A 547 31.94 -3.47 14.39
CA LEU A 547 31.50 -2.32 15.17
C LEU A 547 30.29 -1.68 14.48
N SER A 548 29.18 -1.59 15.20
CA SER A 548 27.91 -1.10 14.66
C SER A 548 26.97 -0.71 15.79
N ALA A 549 26.07 0.24 15.51
CA ALA A 549 24.96 0.58 16.38
C ALA A 549 23.69 0.62 15.52
N GLY A 550 22.75 -0.29 15.78
CA GLY A 550 21.54 -0.39 14.98
C GLY A 550 20.74 -1.64 15.25
N ASN A 551 19.62 -1.77 14.53
CA ASN A 551 18.70 -2.88 14.70
C ASN A 551 19.23 -4.14 14.02
N VAL A 552 19.08 -5.26 14.72
CA VAL A 552 19.28 -6.62 14.26
C VAL A 552 17.89 -7.26 14.16
N SER A 553 17.53 -7.70 12.95
CA SER A 553 16.23 -8.30 12.69
C SER A 553 16.38 -9.64 11.96
N PHE A 554 15.55 -10.62 12.33
CA PHE A 554 15.50 -11.92 11.67
C PHE A 554 14.16 -12.62 11.88
N GLN A 555 13.85 -13.57 11.01
CA GLN A 555 12.64 -14.38 11.09
C GLN A 555 12.89 -15.69 11.85
N TYR A 556 11.89 -16.13 12.60
CA TYR A 556 11.85 -17.40 13.31
C TYR A 556 10.58 -18.15 12.97
N LEU A 557 10.72 -19.37 12.48
CA LEU A 557 9.62 -20.30 12.27
C LEU A 557 9.89 -21.51 13.18
N PRO A 558 8.94 -21.92 14.04
CA PRO A 558 9.10 -23.12 14.85
C PRO A 558 9.40 -24.34 13.99
N SER A 559 10.41 -25.12 14.37
CA SER A 559 10.93 -26.23 13.55
C SER A 559 9.95 -27.39 13.37
N SER A 560 8.96 -27.53 14.26
CA SER A 560 7.97 -28.60 14.20
C SER A 560 6.67 -28.25 14.93
N ALA A 561 5.63 -29.04 14.67
CA ALA A 561 4.34 -28.95 15.36
C ALA A 561 4.42 -29.16 16.88
N SER A 562 5.48 -29.84 17.35
CA SER A 562 5.72 -30.13 18.77
C SER A 562 6.20 -28.91 19.55
N VAL A 563 6.79 -27.92 18.87
CA VAL A 563 7.28 -26.69 19.50
C VAL A 563 6.10 -25.83 19.96
N LYS A 564 6.00 -25.60 21.27
CA LYS A 564 4.97 -24.76 21.90
C LYS A 564 5.55 -23.55 22.62
N GLN A 565 6.84 -23.58 22.93
CA GLN A 565 7.53 -22.46 23.54
C GLN A 565 8.88 -22.24 22.87
N ALA A 566 9.36 -21.00 22.87
CA ALA A 566 10.70 -20.66 22.40
C ALA A 566 11.36 -19.64 23.34
N SER A 567 12.68 -19.65 23.42
CA SER A 567 13.49 -18.65 24.13
C SER A 567 14.62 -18.15 23.23
N LEU A 568 14.85 -16.84 23.22
CA LEU A 568 16.01 -16.23 22.57
C LEU A 568 17.24 -16.32 23.47
N GLN A 569 18.36 -16.75 22.90
CA GLN A 569 19.68 -16.71 23.48
C GLN A 569 20.58 -15.79 22.66
N ILE A 570 21.25 -14.86 23.34
CA ILE A 570 22.29 -14.03 22.75
C ILE A 570 23.63 -14.49 23.30
N ILE A 571 24.51 -14.90 22.39
CA ILE A 571 25.77 -15.58 22.68
C ILE A 571 26.92 -14.60 22.48
N VAL A 572 27.71 -14.37 23.52
CA VAL A 572 29.01 -13.69 23.38
C VAL A 572 30.09 -14.76 23.35
N VAL A 573 30.79 -14.86 22.22
CA VAL A 573 31.84 -15.87 22.03
C VAL A 573 33.08 -15.57 22.89
N ALA A 574 33.67 -16.63 23.44
CA ALA A 574 34.90 -16.58 24.23
C ALA A 574 36.04 -15.86 23.50
N ASN A 575 36.84 -15.10 24.25
CA ASN A 575 38.04 -14.40 23.79
C ASN A 575 37.81 -13.43 22.61
N SER A 576 36.55 -13.03 22.37
CA SER A 576 36.18 -12.14 21.26
C SER A 576 36.60 -10.69 21.48
N GLY A 577 36.99 -10.32 22.71
CA GLY A 577 37.22 -8.92 23.08
C GLY A 577 35.97 -8.04 22.94
N LEU A 578 34.78 -8.67 22.90
CA LEU A 578 33.52 -7.98 22.70
C LEU A 578 33.18 -7.06 23.88
N LEU A 579 32.80 -5.82 23.56
CA LEU A 579 31.99 -4.95 24.42
C LEU A 579 30.79 -4.50 23.59
N ALA A 580 29.60 -4.94 23.99
CA ALA A 580 28.36 -4.61 23.30
C ALA A 580 27.24 -4.26 24.28
N TYR A 581 26.23 -3.56 23.76
CA TYR A 581 25.01 -3.21 24.48
C TYR A 581 23.82 -3.69 23.66
N ILE A 582 22.86 -4.32 24.33
CA ILE A 582 21.61 -4.76 23.70
C ILE A 582 20.42 -4.12 24.39
N ASP A 583 19.44 -3.72 23.58
CA ASP A 583 18.19 -3.10 24.02
C ASP A 583 17.05 -3.41 23.04
N ASP A 584 15.81 -3.08 23.42
CA ASP A 584 14.58 -3.20 22.62
C ASP A 584 14.41 -4.56 21.93
N VAL A 585 14.50 -5.64 22.71
CA VAL A 585 14.34 -7.01 22.18
C VAL A 585 12.87 -7.35 22.01
N GLN A 586 12.40 -7.32 20.77
CA GLN A 586 11.01 -7.53 20.41
C GLN A 586 10.82 -8.88 19.73
N TRP A 587 9.74 -9.58 20.09
CA TRP A 587 9.32 -10.81 19.44
C TRP A 587 7.90 -10.63 18.92
N LEU A 588 7.81 -10.31 17.64
CA LEU A 588 6.61 -9.83 16.99
C LEU A 588 5.88 -10.98 16.32
N ARG A 589 4.62 -11.19 16.73
CA ARG A 589 3.71 -12.11 16.05
C ARG A 589 3.03 -11.38 14.87
N PRO A 590 2.97 -11.98 13.66
CA PRO A 590 2.15 -11.46 12.57
C PRO A 590 0.66 -11.55 12.96
N ASN A 591 -0.11 -10.51 12.64
CA ASN A 591 -1.56 -10.49 12.87
C ASN A 591 -2.30 -11.43 11.92
#